data_AF-A0A3D2UVV9-F1
#
_entry.id   AF-A0A3D2UVV9-F1
#
_cell.length_a   1.000
_cell.length_b   1.000
_cell.length_c   1.000
_cell.angle_alpha   90.00
_cell.angle_beta   90.00
_cell.angle_gamma   90.00
#
_symmetry.space_group_name_H-M   'P 1'
#
loop_
_entity.id
_entity.type
_entity.pdbx_description
1 polymer ?
#
loop_
_entity_poly.entity_id
_entity_poly.type
_entity_poly.pdbx_seq_one_letter_code
_entity_poly.pdbx_strand_id
1 'polypeptide(L)'
;MSQIQEDLICEIIRLSQTNLLDKKCANMSCETQDQVAVDWIRKNAADYRVDFHSRLDSYSASKLGEILKNLTNTGKDLNDILEEMESSSVPRG
;
A
#
# COMPACT_ATOMS: atom_id res chain seq x y z
N MET A 1 -9.18 18.14 0.03
CA MET A 1 -8.74 17.14 -0.96
C MET A 1 -9.69 17.14 -2.15
N SER A 2 -9.21 17.01 -3.38
CA SER A 2 -10.11 16.82 -4.54
C SER A 2 -10.63 15.38 -4.59
N GLN A 3 -11.77 15.13 -5.24
CA GLN A 3 -12.29 13.77 -5.42
C GLN A 3 -11.25 12.85 -6.07
N ILE A 4 -10.53 13.35 -7.07
CA ILE A 4 -9.46 12.61 -7.77
C ILE A 4 -8.34 12.19 -6.82
N GLN A 5 -7.96 13.06 -5.88
CA GLN A 5 -6.94 12.71 -4.88
C GLN A 5 -7.44 11.62 -3.92
N GLU A 6 -8.68 11.72 -3.45
CA GLU A 6 -9.26 10.69 -2.57
C GLU A 6 -9.36 9.34 -3.29
N ASP A 7 -9.78 9.33 -4.55
CA ASP A 7 -9.87 8.12 -5.38
C ASP A 7 -8.48 7.50 -5.59
N LEU A 8 -7.45 8.33 -5.82
CA LEU A 8 -6.06 7.87 -5.92
C LEU A 8 -5.57 7.25 -4.61
N ILE A 9 -5.84 7.87 -3.46
CA ILE A 9 -5.46 7.32 -2.16
C ILE A 9 -6.14 5.96 -1.92
N CYS A 10 -7.44 5.86 -2.22
CA CYS A 10 -8.18 4.62 -2.09
C CYS A 10 -7.59 3.51 -2.98
N GLU A 11 -7.25 3.83 -4.23
CA GLU A 11 -6.65 2.87 -5.15
C GLU A 11 -5.24 2.43 -4.72
N ILE A 12 -4.42 3.37 -4.24
CA ILE A 12 -3.09 3.10 -3.68
C ILE A 12 -3.20 2.14 -2.49
N ILE A 13 -4.10 2.40 -1.54
CA ILE A 13 -4.31 1.54 -0.37
C ILE A 13 -4.80 0.16 -0.80
N ARG A 14 -5.77 0.09 -1.72
CA ARG A 14 -6.32 -1.16 -2.23
C ARG A 14 -5.23 -2.02 -2.87
N LEU A 15 -4.45 -1.45 -3.79
CA LEU A 15 -3.38 -2.16 -4.49
C LEU A 15 -2.28 -2.60 -3.53
N SER A 16 -1.91 -1.75 -2.57
CA SER A 16 -0.94 -2.09 -1.53
C SER A 16 -1.38 -3.28 -0.68
N GLN A 17 -2.65 -3.33 -0.28
CA GLN A 17 -3.22 -4.46 0.45
C GLN A 17 -3.21 -5.74 -0.39
N THR A 18 -3.53 -5.65 -1.69
CA THR A 18 -3.42 -6.77 -2.62
C THR A 18 -1.99 -7.30 -2.67
N ASN A 19 -1.00 -6.42 -2.90
CA ASN A 19 0.41 -6.80 -2.97
C ASN A 19 0.91 -7.43 -1.66
N LEU A 20 0.53 -6.87 -0.51
CA LEU A 20 0.88 -7.42 0.81
C LEU A 20 0.30 -8.82 1.01
N LEU A 21 -0.97 -9.02 0.64
CA LEU A 21 -1.63 -10.32 0.78
C LEU A 21 -1.04 -11.34 -0.18
N ASP A 22 -0.76 -10.97 -1.44
CA ASP A 22 -0.10 -11.83 -2.41
C ASP A 22 1.26 -12.33 -1.88
N LYS A 23 2.07 -11.44 -1.29
CA LYS A 23 3.33 -11.81 -0.63
C LYS A 23 3.13 -12.77 0.55
N LYS A 24 2.17 -12.48 1.44
CA LYS A 24 1.87 -13.34 2.60
C LYS A 24 1.39 -14.73 2.17
N CYS A 25 0.66 -14.80 1.07
CA CYS A 25 -0.01 -15.98 0.55
C CYS A 25 0.83 -16.78 -0.45
N ALA A 26 1.95 -16.24 -0.95
CA ALA A 26 2.72 -16.77 -2.08
C ALA A 26 3.08 -18.28 -2.01
N ASN A 27 3.25 -18.83 -0.79
CA ASN A 27 3.65 -20.23 -0.57
C ASN A 27 2.54 -21.12 0.01
N MET A 28 1.28 -20.64 0.02
CA MET A 28 0.14 -21.33 0.63
C MET A 28 -0.75 -21.99 -0.44
N SER A 29 -1.52 -23.01 -0.04
CA SER A 29 -2.58 -23.56 -0.90
C SER A 29 -3.73 -22.56 -1.06
N CYS A 30 -4.44 -22.60 -2.19
CA CYS A 30 -5.53 -21.68 -2.51
C CYS A 30 -6.57 -21.52 -1.37
N GLU A 31 -7.05 -22.63 -0.80
CA GLU A 31 -8.00 -22.59 0.34
C GLU A 31 -7.42 -21.90 1.59
N THR A 32 -6.11 -22.07 1.83
CA THR A 32 -5.43 -21.41 2.96
C THR A 32 -5.23 -19.92 2.68
N GLN A 33 -4.99 -19.54 1.41
CA GLN A 33 -4.82 -18.14 0.99
C GLN A 33 -6.09 -17.33 1.26
N ASP A 34 -7.26 -17.84 0.86
CA ASP A 34 -8.54 -17.16 1.06
C ASP A 34 -8.82 -16.93 2.55
N GLN A 35 -8.60 -17.95 3.38
CA GLN A 35 -8.81 -17.83 4.82
C GLN A 35 -7.86 -16.82 5.46
N VAL A 36 -6.57 -16.84 5.08
CA VAL A 36 -5.56 -15.89 5.56
C VAL A 36 -5.89 -14.46 5.11
N ALA A 37 -6.31 -14.27 3.86
CA ALA A 37 -6.71 -12.97 3.33
C ALA A 37 -7.92 -12.41 4.08
N VAL A 38 -8.98 -13.21 4.25
CA VAL A 38 -10.20 -12.81 4.98
C VAL A 38 -9.88 -12.47 6.44
N ASP A 39 -9.08 -13.29 7.11
CA ASP A 39 -8.72 -13.04 8.52
C ASP A 39 -7.83 -11.81 8.66
N TRP A 40 -6.92 -11.58 7.72
CA TRP A 40 -6.11 -10.38 7.71
C TRP A 40 -6.98 -9.14 7.48
N ILE A 41 -7.89 -9.16 6.51
CA ILE A 41 -8.81 -8.06 6.22
C ILE A 41 -9.66 -7.73 7.45
N ARG A 42 -10.27 -8.75 8.07
CA ARG A 42 -11.12 -8.59 9.27
C ARG A 42 -10.39 -7.90 10.41
N LYS A 43 -9.10 -8.20 10.58
CA LYS A 43 -8.30 -7.72 11.73
C LYS A 43 -7.55 -6.42 11.46
N ASN A 44 -7.14 -6.15 10.22
CA ASN A 44 -6.13 -5.13 9.93
C ASN A 44 -6.56 -4.10 8.87
N ALA A 45 -7.52 -4.38 8.00
CA ALA A 45 -7.78 -3.52 6.83
C ALA A 45 -8.23 -2.11 7.21
N ALA A 46 -9.01 -1.96 8.29
CA ALA A 46 -9.47 -0.67 8.79
C ALA A 46 -8.30 0.18 9.30
N ASP A 47 -7.46 -0.38 10.18
CA ASP A 47 -6.30 0.32 10.74
C ASP A 47 -5.27 0.65 9.65
N TYR A 48 -5.03 -0.29 8.73
CA TYR A 48 -4.17 -0.08 7.57
C TYR A 48 -4.66 1.09 6.72
N ARG A 49 -5.98 1.17 6.46
CA ARG A 49 -6.56 2.28 5.71
C ARG A 49 -6.37 3.60 6.45
N VAL A 50 -6.68 3.65 7.75
CA VAL A 50 -6.57 4.89 8.54
C VAL A 50 -5.14 5.40 8.59
N ASP A 51 -4.18 4.51 8.86
CA ASP A 51 -2.77 4.85 8.95
C ASP A 51 -2.25 5.42 7.62
N PHE A 52 -2.36 4.66 6.53
CA PHE A 52 -1.84 5.09 5.24
C PHE A 52 -2.62 6.24 4.62
N HIS A 53 -3.94 6.35 4.86
CA HIS A 53 -4.71 7.51 4.39
C HIS A 53 -4.12 8.80 4.98
N SER A 54 -3.87 8.83 6.29
CA SER A 54 -3.28 10.02 6.96
C SER A 54 -1.89 10.38 6.42
N ARG A 55 -1.05 9.39 6.09
CA ARG A 55 0.27 9.60 5.50
C ARG A 55 0.17 10.11 4.06
N LEU A 56 -0.73 9.52 3.27
CA LEU A 56 -0.92 9.83 1.86
C LEU A 56 -1.61 11.18 1.64
N ASP A 57 -2.42 11.64 2.61
CA ASP A 57 -3.14 12.91 2.54
C ASP A 57 -2.21 14.12 2.36
N SER A 58 -0.96 13.99 2.85
CA SER A 58 0.08 15.00 2.72
C SER A 58 0.68 15.15 1.31
N TYR A 59 0.46 14.18 0.41
CA TYR A 59 1.08 14.16 -0.92
C TYR A 59 0.24 14.85 -1.99
N SER A 60 0.93 15.46 -2.97
CA SER A 60 0.27 15.99 -4.17
C SER A 60 -0.26 14.88 -5.06
N ALA A 61 -1.24 15.18 -5.91
CA ALA A 61 -1.80 14.19 -6.87
C ALA A 61 -0.72 13.58 -7.79
N SER A 62 0.26 14.40 -8.21
CA SER A 62 1.41 13.92 -8.99
C SER A 62 2.22 12.89 -8.22
N LYS A 63 2.47 13.15 -6.92
CA LYS A 63 3.25 12.26 -6.06
C LYS A 63 2.50 10.96 -5.75
N LEU A 64 1.20 11.04 -5.52
CA LEU A 64 0.32 9.88 -5.41
C LEU A 64 0.38 9.03 -6.69
N GLY A 65 0.36 9.65 -7.87
CA GLY A 65 0.52 8.95 -9.15
C GLY A 65 1.86 8.20 -9.28
N GLU A 66 2.96 8.78 -8.79
CA GLU A 66 4.26 8.09 -8.74
C GLU A 66 4.23 6.88 -7.79
N ILE A 67 3.65 7.04 -6.60
CA ILE A 67 3.49 5.95 -5.62
C ILE A 67 2.69 4.80 -6.23
N LEU A 68 1.54 5.11 -6.85
CA LEU A 68 0.71 4.12 -7.53
C LEU A 68 1.48 3.38 -8.62
N LYS A 69 2.23 4.12 -9.46
CA LYS A 69 3.07 3.52 -10.50
C LYS A 69 4.13 2.58 -9.91
N ASN A 70 4.75 2.94 -8.80
CA ASN A 70 5.75 2.10 -8.14
C ASN A 70 5.13 0.82 -7.57
N LEU A 71 3.97 0.91 -6.90
CA LEU A 71 3.24 -0.26 -6.39
C LEU A 71 2.91 -1.24 -7.52
N THR A 72 2.38 -0.74 -8.65
CA THR A 72 2.03 -1.55 -9.81
C THR A 72 3.26 -2.24 -10.43
N ASN A 73 4.38 -1.52 -10.57
CA ASN A 73 5.54 -2.05 -11.29
C ASN A 73 6.40 -3.01 -10.47
N THR A 74 6.37 -2.89 -9.13
CA THR A 74 7.29 -3.62 -8.26
C THR A 74 6.61 -4.74 -7.48
N GLY A 75 5.28 -4.74 -7.37
CA GLY A 75 4.57 -5.66 -6.48
C GLY A 75 4.87 -5.43 -4.99
N LYS A 76 5.49 -4.29 -4.65
CA LYS A 76 5.74 -3.89 -3.26
C LYS A 76 4.48 -3.37 -2.60
N ASP A 77 4.46 -3.34 -1.28
CA ASP A 77 3.41 -2.65 -0.52
C ASP A 77 3.91 -1.29 -0.02
N LEU A 78 3.00 -0.49 0.53
CA LEU A 78 3.26 0.87 0.97
C LEU A 78 4.34 0.97 2.05
N ASN A 79 4.53 -0.05 2.89
CA ASN A 79 5.63 -0.01 3.85
C ASN A 79 6.96 0.04 3.10
N ASP A 80 7.19 -0.88 2.16
CA ASP A 80 8.44 -0.91 1.40
C ASP A 80 8.66 0.39 0.63
N ILE A 81 7.61 0.90 -0.04
CA ILE A 81 7.72 2.10 -0.87
C ILE A 81 8.07 3.32 -0.02
N LEU A 82 7.40 3.50 1.13
CA LEU A 82 7.63 4.65 1.98
C LEU A 82 8.98 4.55 2.72
N GLU A 83 9.37 3.36 3.17
CA GLU A 83 10.70 3.13 3.76
C GLU A 83 11.83 3.44 2.75
N GLU A 84 11.67 3.07 1.48
CA GLU A 84 12.64 3.38 0.42
C GLU A 84 12.73 4.88 0.14
N MET A 85 11.60 5.59 0.20
CA MET A 85 11.57 7.04 0.03
C MET A 85 12.25 7.77 1.20
N GLU A 86 11.98 7.32 2.42
CA GLU A 86 12.63 7.84 3.63
C GLU A 86 14.15 7.55 3.60
N SER A 87 14.55 6.34 3.20
CA SER A 87 15.97 5.95 3.10
C SER A 87 16.73 6.67 1.99
N SER A 88 16.06 7.02 0.89
CA SER A 88 16.67 7.75 -0.24
C SER A 88 16.86 9.24 0.04
N SER A 89 16.26 9.76 1.11
CA SER A 89 16.34 11.17 1.51
C SER A 89 17.52 11.48 2.45
N VAL A 90 18.28 10.46 2.89
CA VAL A 90 19.47 10.65 3.73
C VAL A 90 20.68 10.99 2.84
N PRO A 91 21.29 12.19 2.97
CA PRO A 91 22.56 12.48 2.31
C PRO A 91 23.63 11.57 2.92
N ARG A 92 24.31 10.77 2.09
CA ARG A 92 25.58 10.16 2.49
C ARG A 92 26.58 11.31 2.67
N GLY A 93 26.85 11.65 3.93
CA GLY A 93 27.96 12.53 4.30
C GLY A 93 29.31 11.91 3.98
#